data_AF-A0A431UC36-F1
#
_entry.id   AF-A0A431UC36-F1
#
_cell.length_a   1.000
_cell.length_b   1.000
_cell.length_c   1.000
_cell.angle_alpha   90.00
_cell.angle_beta   90.00
_cell.angle_gamma   90.00
#
_symmetry.space_group_name_H-M   'P 1'
#
loop_
_entity.id
_entity.type
_entity.pdbx_description
1 polymer ?
#
loop_
_entity_poly.entity_id
_entity_poly.type
_entity_poly.pdbx_seq_one_letter_code
_entity_poly.pdbx_strand_id
1 'polypeptide(L)'
;MDFSPLTLAPAQWQALQDSYATPPRAYHHFGHVRAVLQHCQEVADGPGWKQPAEIYLAVLYHDAIYQAGRKDNEARSAQLALQAIAQAPELAAVDAARVEQLILLTARHGALGPEDVDAEAALFLDCDMAIMAAPEPVFAAYDRGVAEEYKGVVPGFLYRAGRRRFLQGLLRAPRIFLSEFFHQRLDAAARDNLRRQLGG
;
A
#
# COMPACT_ATOMS: atom_id res chain seq x y z
N MET A 1 -18.45 -3.09 -7.61
CA MET A 1 -17.88 -4.44 -7.49
C MET A 1 -16.53 -4.28 -6.84
N ASP A 2 -16.13 -5.18 -5.94
CA ASP A 2 -14.79 -5.13 -5.35
C ASP A 2 -13.80 -5.80 -6.31
N PHE A 3 -12.61 -5.22 -6.47
CA PHE A 3 -11.57 -5.76 -7.33
C PHE A 3 -11.14 -7.14 -6.81
N SER A 4 -11.59 -8.20 -7.48
CA SER A 4 -11.39 -9.60 -7.07
C SER A 4 -11.30 -10.51 -8.31
N PRO A 5 -10.18 -10.45 -9.06
CA PRO A 5 -10.00 -11.15 -10.33
C PRO A 5 -9.80 -12.66 -10.17
N LEU A 6 -9.61 -13.15 -8.95
CA LEU A 6 -9.56 -14.57 -8.61
C LEU A 6 -10.24 -14.82 -7.26
N THR A 7 -10.53 -16.09 -6.97
CA THR A 7 -11.11 -16.51 -5.70
C THR A 7 -10.06 -17.27 -4.89
N LEU A 8 -9.83 -16.84 -3.65
CA LEU A 8 -8.98 -17.57 -2.70
C LEU A 8 -9.79 -18.62 -1.94
N ALA A 9 -9.16 -19.72 -1.56
CA ALA A 9 -9.76 -20.68 -0.64
C ALA A 9 -10.19 -19.99 0.68
N PRO A 10 -11.33 -20.38 1.30
CA PRO A 10 -11.81 -19.74 2.53
C PRO A 10 -10.77 -19.72 3.67
N ALA A 11 -9.96 -20.77 3.79
CA ALA A 11 -8.89 -20.85 4.79
C ALA A 11 -7.78 -19.83 4.53
N GLN A 12 -7.39 -19.61 3.28
CA GLN A 12 -6.39 -18.62 2.91
C GLN A 12 -6.91 -17.20 3.14
N TRP A 13 -8.17 -16.95 2.79
CA TRP A 13 -8.84 -15.67 3.07
C TRP A 13 -8.92 -15.37 4.57
N GLN A 14 -9.25 -16.37 5.39
CA GLN A 14 -9.27 -16.22 6.84
C GLN A 14 -7.87 -15.92 7.40
N ALA A 15 -6.85 -16.67 6.97
CA ALA A 15 -5.48 -16.47 7.41
C ALA A 15 -4.95 -15.05 7.10
N LEU A 16 -5.32 -14.51 5.93
CA LEU A 16 -5.04 -13.12 5.58
C LEU A 16 -5.75 -12.15 6.55
N GLN A 17 -7.05 -12.29 6.78
CA GLN A 17 -7.74 -11.41 7.72
C GLN A 17 -7.12 -11.45 9.13
N ASP A 18 -6.73 -12.64 9.59
CA ASP A 18 -6.09 -12.85 10.88
C ASP A 18 -4.71 -12.17 10.96
N SER A 19 -3.91 -12.20 9.89
CA SER A 19 -2.59 -11.56 9.86
C SER A 19 -2.67 -10.05 10.04
N TYR A 20 -3.74 -9.43 9.54
CA TYR A 20 -4.02 -8.00 9.70
C TYR A 20 -4.71 -7.64 11.02
N ALA A 21 -5.31 -8.62 11.70
CA ALA A 21 -6.02 -8.41 12.97
C ALA A 21 -5.11 -8.59 14.20
N THR A 22 -4.04 -9.38 14.09
CA THR A 22 -3.18 -9.74 15.22
C THR A 22 -1.68 -9.51 14.94
N PRO A 23 -0.99 -8.71 15.76
CA PRO A 23 -1.54 -7.84 16.80
C PRO A 23 -2.45 -6.74 16.20
N PRO A 24 -3.34 -6.11 17.00
CA PRO A 24 -4.18 -5.01 16.51
C PRO A 24 -3.34 -3.85 15.95
N ARG A 25 -3.74 -3.34 14.79
CA ARG A 25 -3.07 -2.24 14.07
C ARG A 25 -4.05 -1.09 13.91
N ALA A 26 -3.63 0.14 14.19
CA ALA A 26 -4.52 1.30 14.15
C ALA A 26 -4.84 1.77 12.73
N TYR A 27 -3.93 1.54 11.77
CA TYR A 27 -4.13 1.86 10.36
C TYR A 27 -3.91 0.65 9.44
N HIS A 28 -2.80 -0.09 9.59
CA HIS A 28 -2.44 -1.20 8.70
C HIS A 28 -3.24 -2.49 8.98
N HIS A 29 -4.53 -2.36 9.30
CA HIS A 29 -5.49 -3.45 9.43
C HIS A 29 -6.18 -3.72 8.08
N PHE A 30 -7.06 -4.74 8.01
CA PHE A 30 -7.68 -5.15 6.75
C PHE A 30 -8.56 -4.07 6.07
N GLY A 31 -8.87 -2.98 6.79
CA GLY A 31 -9.53 -1.81 6.22
C GLY A 31 -8.66 -1.06 5.21
N HIS A 32 -7.35 -0.99 5.44
CA HIS A 32 -6.37 -0.47 4.49
C HIS A 32 -6.40 -1.27 3.19
N VAL A 33 -6.30 -2.60 3.29
CA VAL A 33 -6.36 -3.51 2.13
C VAL A 33 -7.63 -3.27 1.30
N ARG A 34 -8.80 -3.12 1.95
CA ARG A 34 -10.04 -2.81 1.24
C ARG A 34 -10.01 -1.45 0.54
N ALA A 35 -9.40 -0.43 1.15
CA ALA A 35 -9.26 0.88 0.50
C ALA A 35 -8.35 0.80 -0.73
N VAL A 36 -7.23 0.06 -0.65
CA VAL A 36 -6.35 -0.17 -1.81
C VAL A 36 -7.09 -0.94 -2.91
N LEU A 37 -7.88 -1.97 -2.56
CA LEU A 37 -8.69 -2.72 -3.52
C LEU A 37 -9.76 -1.85 -4.21
N GLN A 38 -10.33 -0.86 -3.51
CA GLN A 38 -11.25 0.12 -4.13
C GLN A 38 -10.54 0.94 -5.21
N HIS A 39 -9.33 1.42 -4.95
CA HIS A 39 -8.53 2.10 -5.97
C HIS A 39 -8.11 1.16 -7.10
N CYS A 40 -7.85 -0.13 -6.80
CA CYS A 40 -7.59 -1.11 -7.85
C CYS A 40 -8.80 -1.35 -8.75
N GLN A 41 -10.02 -1.24 -8.21
CA GLN A 41 -11.23 -1.28 -9.02
C GLN A 41 -11.32 -0.07 -9.95
N GLU A 42 -10.98 1.14 -9.47
CA GLU A 42 -10.95 2.33 -10.34
C GLU A 42 -9.95 2.19 -11.50
N VAL A 43 -8.80 1.55 -11.24
CA VAL A 43 -7.83 1.23 -12.30
C VAL A 43 -8.42 0.21 -13.26
N ALA A 44 -9.09 -0.83 -12.76
CA ALA A 44 -9.74 -1.84 -13.59
C ALA A 44 -10.83 -1.24 -14.50
N ASP A 45 -11.58 -0.26 -14.00
CA ASP A 45 -12.64 0.44 -14.74
C ASP A 45 -12.11 1.51 -15.70
N GLY A 46 -10.85 1.94 -15.53
CA GLY A 46 -10.20 2.97 -16.33
C GLY A 46 -9.11 2.39 -17.25
N PRO A 47 -7.82 2.58 -16.92
CA PRO A 47 -6.71 2.14 -17.78
C PRO A 47 -6.53 0.61 -17.86
N GLY A 48 -7.11 -0.15 -16.93
CA GLY A 48 -7.04 -1.61 -16.88
C GLY A 48 -5.74 -2.17 -16.29
N TRP A 49 -5.78 -3.45 -15.93
CA TRP A 49 -4.64 -4.23 -15.44
C TRP A 49 -4.18 -5.24 -16.49
N LYS A 50 -2.86 -5.45 -16.62
CA LYS A 50 -2.30 -6.52 -17.46
C LYS A 50 -2.24 -7.84 -16.70
N GLN A 51 -1.91 -7.77 -15.41
CA GLN A 51 -1.72 -8.89 -14.49
C GLN A 51 -2.61 -8.72 -13.25
N PRO A 52 -3.95 -8.70 -13.42
CA PRO A 52 -4.86 -8.39 -12.31
C PRO A 52 -4.77 -9.39 -11.15
N ALA A 53 -4.49 -10.67 -11.42
CA ALA A 53 -4.31 -11.71 -10.40
C ALA A 53 -3.11 -11.41 -9.49
N GLU A 54 -1.97 -11.06 -10.08
CA GLU A 54 -0.73 -10.71 -9.38
C GLU A 54 -0.92 -9.43 -8.57
N ILE A 55 -1.59 -8.42 -9.13
CA ILE A 55 -1.92 -7.16 -8.44
C ILE A 55 -2.81 -7.43 -7.24
N TYR A 56 -3.85 -8.24 -7.41
CA TYR A 56 -4.75 -8.60 -6.33
C TYR A 56 -4.01 -9.30 -5.18
N LEU A 57 -3.16 -10.27 -5.48
CA LEU A 57 -2.34 -10.94 -4.47
C LEU A 57 -1.33 -10.00 -3.82
N ALA A 58 -0.66 -9.13 -4.59
CA ALA A 58 0.24 -8.14 -4.03
C ALA A 58 -0.48 -7.20 -3.05
N VAL A 59 -1.68 -6.72 -3.38
CA VAL A 59 -2.51 -5.90 -2.49
C VAL A 59 -2.87 -6.66 -1.21
N LEU A 60 -3.30 -7.91 -1.32
CA LEU A 60 -3.67 -8.70 -0.15
C LEU A 60 -2.51 -9.00 0.78
N TYR A 61 -1.29 -9.14 0.24
CA TYR A 61 -0.14 -9.60 1.02
C TYR A 61 0.86 -8.51 1.42
N HIS A 62 0.90 -7.33 0.78
CA HIS A 62 2.02 -6.38 0.96
C HIS A 62 2.32 -6.00 2.42
N ASP A 63 1.28 -5.89 3.24
CA ASP A 63 1.35 -5.58 4.67
C ASP A 63 0.90 -6.74 5.57
N ALA A 64 0.80 -7.96 5.05
CA ALA A 64 0.32 -9.10 5.82
C ALA A 64 1.21 -9.34 7.06
N ILE A 65 2.52 -9.15 6.93
CA ILE A 65 3.46 -9.08 8.04
C ILE A 65 3.85 -7.62 8.28
N TYR A 66 3.45 -7.07 9.43
CA TYR A 66 3.77 -5.68 9.78
C TYR A 66 4.15 -5.55 11.25
N GLN A 67 5.27 -4.88 11.48
CA GLN A 67 5.67 -4.37 12.78
C GLN A 67 6.27 -2.97 12.57
N ALA A 68 5.66 -1.95 13.16
CA ALA A 68 6.11 -0.57 13.01
C ALA A 68 7.62 -0.44 13.34
N GLY A 69 8.34 0.35 12.54
CA GLY A 69 9.78 0.58 12.69
C GLY A 69 10.71 -0.52 12.17
N ARG A 70 10.19 -1.70 11.77
CA ARG A 70 10.99 -2.70 11.05
C ARG A 70 11.18 -2.33 9.59
N LYS A 71 12.28 -2.84 9.01
CA LYS A 71 12.69 -2.57 7.62
C LYS A 71 12.49 -3.76 6.68
N ASP A 72 12.04 -4.88 7.22
CA ASP A 72 11.91 -6.16 6.53
C ASP A 72 10.45 -6.64 6.49
N ASN A 73 9.48 -5.76 6.77
CA ASN A 73 8.06 -6.10 6.75
C ASN A 73 7.64 -6.60 5.36
N GLU A 74 7.96 -5.83 4.32
CA GLU A 74 7.60 -6.11 2.93
C GLU A 74 8.32 -7.36 2.43
N ALA A 75 9.59 -7.56 2.80
CA ALA A 75 10.32 -8.78 2.46
C ALA A 75 9.68 -10.03 3.10
N ARG A 76 9.21 -9.93 4.34
CA ARG A 76 8.53 -11.04 5.03
C ARG A 76 7.13 -11.27 4.49
N SER A 77 6.40 -10.21 4.15
CA SER A 77 5.13 -10.26 3.45
C SER A 77 5.25 -10.92 2.07
N ALA A 78 6.30 -10.59 1.31
CA ALA A 78 6.58 -11.22 0.03
C ALA A 78 6.88 -12.71 0.18
N GLN A 79 7.69 -13.11 1.15
CA GLN A 79 7.95 -14.52 1.46
C GLN A 79 6.66 -15.27 1.84
N LEU A 80 5.77 -14.64 2.61
CA LEU A 80 4.47 -15.22 2.94
C LEU A 80 3.60 -15.41 1.68
N ALA A 81 3.58 -14.42 0.78
CA ALA A 81 2.85 -14.51 -0.48
C ALA A 81 3.36 -15.66 -1.37
N LEU A 82 4.68 -15.79 -1.51
CA LEU A 82 5.31 -16.87 -2.28
C LEU A 82 4.92 -18.25 -1.72
N GLN A 83 4.96 -18.41 -0.39
CA GLN A 83 4.54 -19.66 0.25
C GLN A 83 3.06 -19.97 -0.01
N ALA A 84 2.20 -18.96 0.09
CA ALA A 84 0.77 -19.12 -0.12
C ALA A 84 0.44 -19.49 -1.58
N ILE A 85 1.12 -18.86 -2.55
CA ILE A 85 0.98 -19.19 -3.98
C ILE A 85 1.46 -20.62 -4.26
N ALA A 86 2.62 -21.01 -3.71
CA ALA A 86 3.18 -22.35 -3.92
C ALA A 86 2.32 -23.49 -3.33
N GLN A 87 1.51 -23.19 -2.30
CA GLN A 87 0.66 -24.18 -1.62
C GLN A 87 -0.76 -24.26 -2.19
N ALA A 88 -1.15 -23.36 -3.08
CA ALA A 88 -2.50 -23.24 -3.62
C ALA A 88 -2.52 -23.65 -5.11
N PRO A 89 -3.03 -24.85 -5.47
CA PRO A 89 -3.11 -25.29 -6.87
C PRO A 89 -3.90 -24.34 -7.77
N GLU A 90 -4.91 -23.66 -7.23
CA GLU A 90 -5.70 -22.65 -7.95
C GLU A 90 -4.90 -21.40 -8.33
N LEU A 91 -3.75 -21.16 -7.70
CA LEU A 91 -2.84 -20.06 -7.99
C LEU A 91 -1.66 -20.47 -8.89
N ALA A 92 -1.66 -21.70 -9.43
CA ALA A 92 -0.53 -22.22 -10.22
C ALA A 92 -0.21 -21.42 -11.49
N ALA A 93 -1.15 -20.63 -12.02
CA ALA A 93 -0.96 -19.77 -13.19
C ALA A 93 -0.42 -18.37 -12.84
N VAL A 94 -0.37 -18.01 -11.56
CA VAL A 94 0.10 -16.70 -11.10
C VAL A 94 1.62 -16.61 -11.24
N ASP A 95 2.11 -15.48 -11.76
CA ASP A 95 3.54 -15.16 -11.69
C ASP A 95 3.92 -14.75 -10.26
N ALA A 96 4.39 -15.73 -9.48
CA ALA A 96 4.82 -15.53 -8.10
C ALA A 96 5.98 -14.52 -7.97
N ALA A 97 6.89 -14.47 -8.96
CA ALA A 97 8.01 -13.53 -8.96
C ALA A 97 7.52 -12.10 -9.17
N ARG A 98 6.48 -11.90 -10.00
CA ARG A 98 5.81 -10.61 -10.15
C ARG A 98 5.14 -10.16 -8.86
N VAL A 99 4.44 -11.05 -8.15
CA VAL A 99 3.83 -10.74 -6.84
C VAL A 99 4.89 -10.30 -5.82
N GLU A 100 5.98 -11.05 -5.71
CA GLU A 100 7.11 -10.69 -4.84
C GLU A 100 7.68 -9.32 -5.21
N GLN A 101 7.95 -9.07 -6.49
CA GLN A 101 8.47 -7.79 -6.97
C GLN A 101 7.56 -6.62 -6.56
N LEU A 102 6.24 -6.75 -6.79
CA LEU A 102 5.27 -5.71 -6.45
C LEU A 102 5.26 -5.41 -4.95
N ILE A 103 5.25 -6.45 -4.10
CA ILE A 103 5.29 -6.27 -2.65
C ILE A 103 6.60 -5.59 -2.22
N LEU A 104 7.75 -6.01 -2.76
CA LEU A 104 9.03 -5.38 -2.40
C LEU A 104 9.12 -3.91 -2.80
N LEU A 105 8.41 -3.49 -3.86
CA LEU A 105 8.36 -2.09 -4.27
C LEU A 105 7.63 -1.20 -3.26
N THR A 106 6.67 -1.72 -2.49
CA THR A 106 5.93 -0.91 -1.50
C THR A 106 6.83 -0.40 -0.38
N ALA A 107 7.93 -1.10 -0.05
CA ALA A 107 8.93 -0.63 0.92
C ALA A 107 9.57 0.71 0.54
N ARG A 108 9.45 1.11 -0.73
CA ARG A 108 10.00 2.33 -1.31
C ARG A 108 8.90 3.23 -1.91
N HIS A 109 7.61 2.98 -1.66
CA HIS A 109 6.54 3.86 -2.13
C HIS A 109 6.80 5.28 -1.63
N GLY A 110 6.76 6.28 -2.52
CA GLY A 110 7.10 7.67 -2.19
C GLY A 110 8.59 8.04 -2.25
N ALA A 111 9.49 7.09 -2.55
CA ALA A 111 10.89 7.36 -2.87
C ALA A 111 11.27 6.95 -4.31
N LEU A 112 10.30 6.44 -5.07
CA LEU A 112 10.44 6.03 -6.47
C LEU A 112 9.94 7.16 -7.39
N GLY A 113 10.56 7.27 -8.57
CA GLY A 113 10.09 8.07 -9.70
C GLY A 113 9.40 7.21 -10.76
N PRO A 114 8.69 7.83 -11.74
CA PRO A 114 8.03 7.10 -12.83
C PRO A 114 8.97 6.22 -13.65
N GLU A 115 10.25 6.57 -13.73
CA GLU A 115 11.29 5.83 -14.44
C GLU A 115 11.86 4.62 -13.68
N ASP A 116 11.57 4.50 -12.38
CA ASP A 116 12.09 3.40 -11.54
C ASP A 116 11.26 2.11 -11.65
N VAL A 117 10.07 2.19 -12.23
CA VAL A 117 9.09 1.09 -12.25
C VAL A 117 8.38 1.02 -13.60
N ASP A 118 7.83 -0.15 -13.94
CA ASP A 118 6.94 -0.26 -15.09
C ASP A 118 5.57 0.40 -14.81
N ALA A 119 4.81 0.65 -15.89
CA ALA A 119 3.54 1.37 -15.81
C ALA A 119 2.47 0.70 -14.94
N GLU A 120 2.49 -0.63 -14.81
CA GLU A 120 1.53 -1.36 -13.99
C GLU A 120 1.91 -1.30 -12.50
N ALA A 121 3.20 -1.45 -12.20
CA ALA A 121 3.73 -1.24 -10.86
C ALA A 121 3.50 0.21 -10.38
N ALA A 122 3.62 1.21 -11.28
CA ALA A 122 3.27 2.59 -10.99
C ALA A 122 1.81 2.74 -10.54
N LEU A 123 0.86 2.13 -11.27
CA LEU A 123 -0.56 2.15 -10.89
C LEU A 123 -0.81 1.46 -9.54
N PHE A 124 -0.18 0.31 -9.28
CA PHE A 124 -0.30 -0.40 -8.01
C PHE A 124 0.22 0.42 -6.82
N LEU A 125 1.42 1.00 -6.95
CA LEU A 125 2.01 1.86 -5.91
C LEU A 125 1.14 3.10 -5.67
N ASP A 126 0.53 3.65 -6.72
CA ASP A 126 -0.39 4.77 -6.60
C ASP A 126 -1.68 4.40 -5.88
N CYS A 127 -2.20 3.17 -6.05
CA CYS A 127 -3.35 2.67 -5.29
C CYS A 127 -3.07 2.65 -3.79
N ASP A 128 -1.88 2.20 -3.39
CA ASP A 128 -1.43 2.17 -1.99
C ASP A 128 -1.22 3.59 -1.43
N MET A 129 -0.66 4.49 -2.25
CA MET A 129 -0.42 5.89 -1.88
C MET A 129 -1.65 6.81 -1.96
N ALA A 130 -2.78 6.34 -2.49
CA ALA A 130 -3.98 7.15 -2.73
C ALA A 130 -4.56 7.78 -1.45
N ILE A 131 -4.30 7.18 -0.28
CA ILE A 131 -4.66 7.75 1.03
C ILE A 131 -4.10 9.18 1.22
N MET A 132 -2.97 9.53 0.57
CA MET A 132 -2.40 10.88 0.61
C MET A 132 -3.40 11.94 0.11
N ALA A 133 -4.25 11.59 -0.85
CA ALA A 133 -5.23 12.49 -1.47
C ALA A 133 -6.65 12.32 -0.90
N ALA A 134 -6.83 11.52 0.14
CA ALA A 134 -8.14 11.30 0.75
C ALA A 134 -8.73 12.60 1.31
N PRO A 135 -10.07 12.68 1.49
CA PRO A 135 -10.70 13.81 2.17
C PRO A 135 -10.02 14.09 3.52
N GLU A 136 -9.90 15.37 3.89
CA GLU A 136 -9.13 15.80 5.07
C GLU A 136 -9.43 14.99 6.35
N PRO A 137 -10.69 14.71 6.73
CA PRO A 137 -10.95 13.92 7.94
C PRO A 137 -10.40 12.50 7.88
N VAL A 138 -10.38 11.89 6.68
CA VAL A 138 -9.86 10.55 6.42
C VAL A 138 -8.33 10.57 6.47
N PHE A 139 -7.69 11.53 5.79
CA PHE A 139 -6.24 11.70 5.85
C PHE A 139 -5.74 11.96 7.28
N ALA A 140 -6.45 12.80 8.04
CA ALA A 140 -6.11 13.07 9.43
C ALA A 140 -6.29 11.85 10.35
N ALA A 141 -7.30 11.00 10.08
CA ALA A 141 -7.46 9.74 10.79
C ALA A 141 -6.34 8.74 10.47
N TYR A 142 -5.96 8.64 9.19
CA TYR A 142 -4.79 7.88 8.73
C TYR A 142 -3.51 8.33 9.47
N ASP A 143 -3.20 9.62 9.47
CA ASP A 143 -1.95 10.11 10.07
C ASP A 143 -1.89 9.85 11.58
N ARG A 144 -3.03 10.01 12.28
CA ARG A 144 -3.16 9.61 13.70
C ARG A 144 -3.00 8.11 13.90
N GLY A 145 -3.58 7.29 13.03
CA GLY A 145 -3.46 5.82 13.10
C GLY A 145 -2.02 5.36 12.94
N VAL A 146 -1.30 5.90 11.95
CA VAL A 146 0.14 5.62 11.79
C VAL A 146 0.93 6.10 13.01
N ALA A 147 0.61 7.29 13.56
CA ALA A 147 1.29 7.77 14.77
C ALA A 147 1.06 6.86 15.99
N GLU A 148 -0.13 6.28 16.12
CA GLU A 148 -0.46 5.33 17.19
C GLU A 148 0.41 4.07 17.11
N GLU A 149 0.59 3.51 15.91
CA GLU A 149 1.37 2.27 15.72
C GLU A 149 2.86 2.43 16.04
N TYR A 150 3.39 3.65 15.93
CA TYR A 150 4.77 3.96 16.29
C TYR A 150 4.95 4.30 17.78
N LYS A 151 3.88 4.45 18.56
CA LYS A 151 3.98 4.71 20.01
C LYS A 151 4.66 3.53 20.71
N GLY A 152 5.62 3.85 21.57
CA GLY A 152 6.39 2.84 22.31
C GLY A 152 7.43 2.09 21.47
N VAL A 153 7.40 2.20 20.14
CA VAL A 153 8.41 1.62 19.23
C VAL A 153 9.61 2.56 19.10
N VAL A 154 9.34 3.85 18.90
CA VAL A 154 10.39 4.89 18.80
C VAL A 154 10.03 6.11 19.66
N PRO A 155 11.04 6.86 20.15
CA PRO A 155 10.80 8.14 20.80
C PRO A 155 9.97 9.10 19.93
N GLY A 156 8.96 9.74 20.51
CA GLY A 156 8.00 10.55 19.75
C GLY A 156 8.61 11.70 18.95
N PHE A 157 9.74 12.27 19.39
CA PHE A 157 10.45 13.30 18.63
C PHE A 157 11.13 12.73 17.38
N LEU A 158 11.66 11.49 17.44
CA LEU A 158 12.23 10.81 16.28
C LEU A 158 11.15 10.42 15.28
N TYR A 159 10.00 9.94 15.76
CA TYR A 159 8.83 9.69 14.91
C TYR A 159 8.42 10.96 14.16
N ARG A 160 8.20 12.07 14.87
CA ARG A 160 7.80 13.35 14.24
C ARG A 160 8.82 13.85 13.23
N ALA A 161 10.12 13.76 13.54
CA ALA A 161 11.18 14.14 12.62
C ALA A 161 11.19 13.27 11.36
N GLY A 162 11.06 11.94 11.52
CA GLY A 162 10.97 10.98 10.42
C GLY A 162 9.74 11.21 9.55
N ARG A 163 8.57 11.37 10.17
CA ARG A 163 7.30 11.64 9.49
C ARG A 163 7.37 12.94 8.71
N ARG A 164 7.84 14.03 9.33
CA ARG A 164 8.04 15.32 8.66
C ARG A 164 8.96 15.19 7.45
N ARG A 165 10.08 14.45 7.58
CA ARG A 165 11.01 14.21 6.47
C ARG A 165 10.37 13.44 5.32
N PHE A 166 9.58 12.41 5.62
CA PHE A 166 8.84 11.64 4.61
C PHE A 166 7.85 12.54 3.85
N LEU A 167 6.98 13.27 4.55
CA LEU A 167 5.98 14.15 3.93
C LEU A 167 6.64 15.30 3.13
N GLN A 168 7.75 15.87 3.62
CA GLN A 168 8.54 16.86 2.88
C GLN A 168 9.23 16.27 1.65
N GLY A 169 9.60 14.98 1.69
CA GLY A 169 10.10 14.24 0.54
C GLY A 169 9.04 14.18 -0.57
N LEU A 170 7.86 13.67 -0.23
CA LEU A 170 6.71 13.60 -1.14
C LEU A 170 6.34 14.97 -1.71
N LEU A 171 6.23 15.99 -0.86
CA LEU A 171 5.82 17.32 -1.31
C LEU A 171 6.82 17.95 -2.29
N ARG A 172 8.12 17.63 -2.17
CA ARG A 172 9.17 18.11 -3.08
C ARG A 172 9.29 17.29 -4.35
N ALA A 173 8.80 16.05 -4.36
CA ALA A 173 8.82 15.22 -5.55
C ALA A 173 8.07 15.92 -6.70
N PRO A 174 8.56 15.84 -7.96
CA PRO A 174 7.84 16.38 -9.11
C PRO A 174 6.42 15.80 -9.22
N ARG A 175 6.26 14.53 -8.85
CA ARG A 175 4.99 13.81 -8.81
C ARG A 175 4.94 12.98 -7.52
N ILE A 176 3.81 13.02 -6.82
CA ILE A 176 3.53 12.12 -5.68
C ILE A 176 3.03 10.79 -6.22
N PHE A 177 2.19 10.85 -7.27
CA PHE A 177 1.66 9.70 -7.97
C PHE A 177 2.40 9.47 -9.30
N LEU A 178 2.88 8.25 -9.51
CA LEU A 178 3.79 7.89 -10.59
C LEU A 178 3.05 7.81 -11.94
N SER A 179 1.87 7.21 -11.95
CA SER A 179 1.04 7.07 -13.15
C SER A 179 0.39 8.39 -13.54
N GLU A 180 0.08 8.55 -14.83
CA GLU A 180 -0.68 9.71 -15.30
C GLU A 180 -2.12 9.71 -14.78
N PHE A 181 -2.71 8.52 -14.67
CA PHE A 181 -4.07 8.32 -14.19
C PHE A 181 -4.28 8.90 -12.78
N PHE A 182 -3.42 8.55 -11.83
CA PHE A 182 -3.53 9.06 -10.47
C PHE A 182 -2.98 10.48 -10.32
N HIS A 183 -1.90 10.82 -11.03
CA HIS A 183 -1.33 12.17 -10.93
C HIS A 183 -2.34 13.26 -11.29
N GLN A 184 -3.04 13.12 -12.42
CA GLN A 184 -4.04 14.11 -12.84
C GLN A 184 -5.19 14.25 -11.85
N ARG A 185 -5.56 13.16 -11.16
CA ARG A 185 -6.74 13.09 -10.29
C ARG A 185 -6.44 13.48 -8.84
N LEU A 186 -5.30 13.08 -8.32
CA LEU A 186 -5.02 13.04 -6.88
C LEU A 186 -3.85 13.91 -6.43
N ASP A 187 -2.92 14.29 -7.32
CA ASP A 187 -1.67 14.96 -6.91
C ASP A 187 -1.92 16.29 -6.21
N ALA A 188 -2.85 17.10 -6.74
CA ALA A 188 -3.22 18.39 -6.13
C ALA A 188 -3.81 18.22 -4.72
N ALA A 189 -4.77 17.31 -4.55
CA ALA A 189 -5.39 17.03 -3.26
C ALA A 189 -4.38 16.48 -2.24
N ALA A 190 -3.48 15.59 -2.67
CA ALA A 190 -2.40 15.10 -1.82
C ALA A 190 -1.48 16.23 -1.36
N ARG A 191 -1.03 17.11 -2.26
CA ARG A 191 -0.20 18.26 -1.91
C ARG A 191 -0.85 19.17 -0.88
N ASP A 192 -2.16 19.38 -0.98
CA ASP A 192 -2.89 20.20 -0.02
C ASP A 192 -2.96 19.56 1.36
N ASN A 193 -3.19 18.24 1.45
CA ASN A 193 -3.09 17.49 2.71
C ASN A 193 -1.68 17.60 3.31
N LEU A 194 -0.63 17.38 2.51
CA LEU A 194 0.77 17.45 2.97
C LEU A 194 1.13 18.85 3.47
N ARG A 195 0.72 19.92 2.78
CA ARG A 195 0.97 21.30 3.21
C ARG A 195 0.28 21.62 4.53
N ARG A 196 -0.98 21.19 4.71
CA ARG A 196 -1.70 21.33 5.97
C ARG A 196 -0.96 20.62 7.11
N GLN A 197 -0.58 19.36 6.90
CA GLN A 197 0.08 18.55 7.91
C GLN A 197 1.48 19.05 8.28
N LEU A 198 2.18 19.72 7.36
CA LEU A 198 3.51 20.29 7.61
C LEU A 198 3.48 21.71 8.17
N GLY A 199 2.35 22.41 8.00
CA GLY A 199 2.13 23.78 8.46
C GLY A 199 1.49 23.89 9.85
N GLY A 200 0.84 22.82 10.32
CA GLY A 200 0.41 22.65 11.72
C GLY A 200 1.54 22.14 12.60
#